data_AF-A0A1V5J299-F1
#
_entry.id   AF-A0A1V5J299-F1
#
_cell.length_a   1.000
_cell.length_b   1.000
_cell.length_c   1.000
_cell.angle_alpha   90.00
_cell.angle_beta   90.00
_cell.angle_gamma   90.00
#
_symmetry.space_group_name_H-M   'P 1'
#
loop_
_entity.id
_entity.type
_entity.pdbx_description
1 polymer ?
#
loop_
_entity_poly.entity_id
_entity_poly.type
_entity_poly.pdbx_seq_one_letter_code
_entity_poly.pdbx_strand_id
1 'polypeptide(L)'
;MRGRALIDTNVLVYAYDVSEPERQRRTLDLLHVLAERETGVVSTQIMAETFVVLTRKLSSPLSVEQAVRSLARDMRTWQVA
;
A
#
# COMPACT_ATOMS: atom_id res chain seq x y z
N MET A 1 9.12 10.77 21.18
CA MET A 1 8.08 9.98 20.49
C MET A 1 8.38 10.00 19.01
N ARG A 2 8.48 8.85 18.32
CA ARG A 2 8.50 8.84 16.85
C ARG A 2 7.05 9.04 16.39
N GLY A 3 6.80 10.02 15.53
CA GLY A 3 5.46 10.22 14.96
C GLY A 3 5.09 9.01 14.09
N ARG A 4 3.86 8.51 14.24
CA ARG A 4 3.31 7.47 13.34
C ARG A 4 2.71 8.15 12.12
N ALA A 5 2.92 7.56 10.95
CA ALA A 5 2.39 8.05 9.68
C ALA A 5 1.31 7.10 9.20
N LEU A 6 0.06 7.59 9.12
CA LEU A 6 -1.03 6.86 8.50
C LEU A 6 -0.81 6.84 6.98
N ILE A 7 -0.69 5.66 6.41
CA ILE A 7 -0.46 5.46 4.99
C ILE A 7 -1.81 5.51 4.28
N ASP A 8 -1.96 6.42 3.31
CA ASP A 8 -3.18 6.57 2.52
C ASP A 8 -3.33 5.46 1.46
N THR A 9 -4.58 5.17 1.08
CA THR A 9 -4.93 4.24 0.01
C THR A 9 -4.17 4.54 -1.29
N ASN A 10 -4.05 5.81 -1.69
CA ASN A 10 -3.38 6.18 -2.95
C ASN A 10 -1.89 5.80 -2.93
N VAL A 11 -1.23 5.95 -1.78
CA VAL A 11 0.18 5.56 -1.61
C VAL A 11 0.29 4.06 -1.82
N LEU A 12 -0.56 3.25 -1.17
CA LEU A 12 -0.52 1.80 -1.37
C LEU A 12 -0.83 1.41 -2.82
N VAL A 13 -1.80 2.04 -3.47
CA VAL A 13 -2.17 1.76 -4.86
C VAL A 13 -1.03 2.05 -5.82
N TYR A 14 -0.35 3.20 -5.69
CA TYR A 14 0.75 3.55 -6.58
C TYR A 14 1.92 2.58 -6.49
N ALA A 15 2.08 1.82 -5.40
CA ALA A 15 3.11 0.78 -5.33
C ALA A 15 2.87 -0.35 -6.35
N TYR A 16 1.61 -0.56 -6.77
CA TYR A 16 1.19 -1.60 -7.69
C TYR A 16 0.85 -1.09 -9.09
N ASP A 17 0.70 0.23 -9.27
CA ASP A 17 0.32 0.81 -10.55
C ASP A 17 1.52 0.95 -11.50
N VAL A 18 1.65 -0.03 -12.39
CA VAL A 18 2.70 -0.08 -13.41
C VAL A 18 2.52 0.97 -14.53
N SER A 19 1.36 1.63 -14.60
CA SER A 19 1.12 2.67 -15.59
C SER A 19 1.71 4.04 -15.21
N GLU A 20 2.13 4.21 -13.95
CA GLU A 20 2.70 5.45 -13.40
C GLU A 20 4.08 5.20 -12.75
N PRO A 21 5.11 4.82 -13.53
CA PRO A 21 6.39 4.33 -13.00
C PRO A 21 7.14 5.32 -12.11
N GLU A 22 7.04 6.62 -12.39
CA GLU A 22 7.64 7.68 -11.56
C GLU A 22 6.97 7.80 -10.19
N ARG A 23 5.62 7.72 -10.15
CA ARG A 23 4.87 7.73 -8.89
C ARG A 23 5.11 6.45 -8.11
N GLN A 24 5.12 5.32 -8.80
CA GLN A 24 5.43 4.02 -8.22
C GLN A 24 6.79 4.03 -7.53
N ARG A 25 7.84 4.50 -8.21
CA ARG A 25 9.19 4.57 -7.63
C ARG A 25 9.22 5.41 -6.35
N ARG A 26 8.67 6.63 -6.38
CA ARG A 26 8.62 7.51 -5.22
C ARG A 26 7.83 6.92 -4.05
N THR A 27 6.73 6.25 -4.37
CA THR A 27 5.93 5.52 -3.38
C THR A 27 6.73 4.40 -2.74
N LEU A 28 7.42 3.58 -3.54
CA LEU A 28 8.24 2.48 -3.02
C LEU A 28 9.38 3.00 -2.12
N ASP A 29 10.03 4.08 -2.51
CA ASP A 29 11.07 4.74 -1.69
C ASP A 29 10.49 5.23 -0.36
N LEU A 30 9.31 5.88 -0.38
CA LEU A 30 8.62 6.34 0.83
C LEU A 30 8.23 5.18 1.74
N LEU A 31 7.62 4.13 1.18
CA LEU A 31 7.23 2.94 1.93
C LEU A 31 8.46 2.27 2.54
N HIS A 32 9.57 2.17 1.80
CA HIS A 32 10.82 1.61 2.34
C HIS A 32 11.29 2.37 3.58
N VAL A 33 11.34 3.71 3.53
CA VAL A 33 11.72 4.54 4.69
C VAL A 33 10.77 4.37 5.87
N LEU A 34 9.45 4.24 5.63
CA LEU A 34 8.46 4.02 6.69
C LEU A 34 8.60 2.64 7.34
N ALA A 35 8.95 1.61 6.55
CA ALA A 35 9.19 0.26 7.02
C ALA A 35 10.46 0.19 7.89
N GLU A 36 11.58 0.75 7.41
CA GLU A 36 12.85 0.79 8.16
C GLU A 36 12.71 1.49 9.52
N ARG A 37 11.83 2.50 9.59
CA ARG A 37 11.60 3.27 10.82
C ARG A 37 10.54 2.68 11.73
N GLU A 38 9.81 1.66 11.26
CA GLU A 38 8.64 1.06 11.93
C GLU A 38 7.59 2.11 12.31
N THR A 39 7.41 3.14 11.48
CA THR A 39 6.50 4.27 11.76
C THR A 39 5.24 4.28 10.90
N GLY A 40 5.14 3.40 9.89
CA GLY A 40 3.97 3.28 9.03
C GLY A 40 2.81 2.56 9.73
N VAL A 41 1.62 3.14 9.65
CA VAL A 41 0.37 2.52 10.13
C VAL A 41 -0.69 2.52 9.03
N VAL A 42 -1.56 1.52 9.06
CA VAL A 42 -2.72 1.40 8.17
C VAL A 42 -3.98 1.15 8.98
N SER A 43 -5.15 1.53 8.45
CA SER A 43 -6.44 1.13 9.03
C SER A 43 -7.07 0.01 8.21
N THR A 44 -8.03 -0.69 8.81
CA THR A 44 -8.84 -1.69 8.09
C THR A 44 -9.61 -1.11 6.91
N GLN A 45 -10.06 0.14 7.03
CA GLN A 45 -10.72 0.86 5.94
C GLN A 45 -9.78 1.10 4.76
N ILE A 46 -8.58 1.62 5.01
CA ILE A 46 -7.55 1.85 3.97
C ILE A 46 -7.23 0.53 3.24
N MET A 47 -7.14 -0.57 3.98
CA MET A 47 -6.91 -1.89 3.39
C MET A 47 -8.07 -2.33 2.46
N ALA A 48 -9.32 -2.15 2.90
CA ALA A 48 -10.49 -2.49 2.10
C ALA A 48 -10.59 -1.63 0.83
N GLU A 49 -10.32 -0.33 0.93
CA GLU A 49 -10.28 0.58 -0.21
C GLU A 49 -9.18 0.20 -1.19
N THR A 50 -7.97 -0.08 -0.69
CA THR A 50 -6.84 -0.52 -1.50
C THR A 50 -7.19 -1.79 -2.26
N PHE A 51 -7.78 -2.80 -1.61
CA PHE A 51 -8.22 -4.03 -2.26
C PHE A 51 -9.19 -3.77 -3.42
N VAL A 52 -10.18 -2.91 -3.21
CA VAL A 52 -11.16 -2.55 -4.27
C VAL A 52 -10.46 -1.85 -5.43
N VAL A 53 -9.51 -0.95 -5.17
CA VAL A 53 -8.78 -0.26 -6.24
C VAL A 53 -7.93 -1.24 -7.04
N LEU A 54 -7.13 -2.08 -6.36
CA LEU A 54 -6.23 -3.04 -7.00
C LEU A 54 -6.97 -4.06 -7.87
N THR A 55 -8.18 -4.45 -7.49
CA THR A 55 -8.95 -5.50 -8.19
C THR A 55 -9.96 -4.97 -9.21
N ARG A 56 -10.30 -3.68 -9.18
CA ARG A 56 -11.39 -3.14 -10.03
C ARG A 56 -11.10 -1.82 -10.74
N LYS A 57 -10.19 -0.98 -10.21
CA LYS A 57 -10.02 0.40 -10.68
C LYS A 57 -8.65 0.68 -11.30
N LEU A 58 -7.66 -0.19 -11.12
CA LEU A 58 -6.38 -0.09 -11.83
C LEU A 58 -6.58 -0.26 -13.34
N SER A 59 -5.70 0.36 -14.12
CA SER A 59 -5.61 0.19 -15.57
C SER A 59 -5.38 -1.27 -15.97
N SER A 60 -4.60 -2.00 -15.16
CA SER A 60 -4.47 -3.45 -15.21
C SER A 60 -4.80 -4.04 -13.84
N PRO A 61 -6.07 -4.45 -13.59
CA PRO A 61 -6.48 -4.99 -12.31
C PRO A 61 -5.75 -6.29 -11.97
N LEU A 62 -5.35 -6.42 -10.71
CA LEU A 62 -4.86 -7.68 -10.16
C LEU A 62 -6.00 -8.67 -9.99
N SER A 63 -5.69 -9.97 -10.10
CA SER A 63 -6.62 -11.00 -9.65
C SER A 63 -6.85 -10.86 -8.13
N VAL A 64 -8.01 -11.32 -7.66
CA VAL A 64 -8.33 -11.34 -6.21
C VAL A 64 -7.23 -12.04 -5.42
N GLU A 65 -6.71 -13.15 -5.94
CA GLU A 65 -5.64 -13.91 -5.29
C GLU A 65 -4.33 -13.11 -5.21
N GLN A 66 -3.96 -12.40 -6.29
CA GLN A 66 -2.79 -11.53 -6.32
C GLN A 66 -2.93 -10.36 -5.33
N ALA A 67 -4.11 -9.74 -5.26
CA ALA A 67 -4.39 -8.65 -4.35
C ALA A 67 -4.34 -9.10 -2.88
N VAL A 68 -4.96 -10.23 -2.54
CA VAL A 68 -4.90 -10.81 -1.19
C VAL A 68 -3.46 -11.13 -0.79
N ARG A 69 -2.68 -11.80 -1.65
CA ARG A 69 -1.27 -12.10 -1.35
C ARG A 69 -0.44 -10.84 -1.12
N SER A 70 -0.69 -9.80 -1.92
CA SER A 70 0.02 -8.52 -1.84
C SER A 70 -0.30 -7.78 -0.54
N LEU A 71 -1.58 -7.63 -0.22
CA LEU A 71 -2.01 -6.99 1.03
C LEU A 71 -1.57 -7.80 2.26
N ALA A 72 -1.63 -9.13 2.22
CA ALA A 72 -1.18 -9.96 3.32
C ALA A 72 0.33 -9.82 3.60
N ARG A 73 1.14 -9.53 2.57
CA ARG A 73 2.57 -9.19 2.74
C ARG A 73 2.72 -7.82 3.40
N ASP A 74 1.97 -6.83 2.95
CA ASP A 74 2.01 -5.48 3.48
C ASP A 74 1.54 -5.44 4.95
N MET A 75 0.52 -6.24 5.31
CA MET A 75 0.02 -6.41 6.68
C MET A 75 1.04 -7.01 7.66
N ARG A 76 2.06 -7.73 7.17
CA ARG A 76 3.17 -8.17 8.03
C ARG A 76 4.16 -7.06 8.33
N THR A 77 4.12 -5.97 7.59
CA THR A 77 5.04 -4.83 7.69
C THR A 77 4.42 -3.68 8.47
N TRP A 78 3.14 -3.38 8.23
CA TRP A 78 2.46 -2.23 8.81
C TRP A 78 1.68 -2.59 10.07
N GLN A 79 1.76 -1.72 11.08
CA GLN A 79 0.88 -1.83 12.24
C GLN A 79 -0.53 -1.38 11.87
N VAL A 80 -1.54 -2.09 12.40
CA VAL A 80 -2.94 -1.68 12.26
C VAL A 80 -3.29 -0.72 13.39
N ALA A 81 -3.80 0.46 13.04
CA ALA A 81 -4.24 1.50 13.98
C ALA A 81 -5.77 1.54 14.13
#